data_AF-A0A0C2Y3S2-F1
#
_entry.id   AF-A0A0C2Y3S2-F1
#
_cell.length_a   1.000
_cell.length_b   1.000
_cell.length_c   1.000
_cell.angle_alpha   90.00
_cell.angle_beta   90.00
_cell.angle_gamma   90.00
#
_symmetry.space_group_name_H-M   'P 1'
#
loop_
_entity.id
_entity.type
_entity.pdbx_description
1 polymer ?
#
loop_
_entity_poly.entity_id
_entity_poly.type
_entity_poly.pdbx_seq_one_letter_code
_entity_poly.pdbx_strand_id
1 'polypeptide(L)'
;TTIQSEISNVSEILADLDIHEDKRRDEKLSKNMYGFLKDHPLGDTHALRLIPENDNIVADFIGATLPRRDQGDREFYCSTMLALFHPWRTGKDLKKDSETWDDAFAVYPFTNFQKELMNNFNIHYECLDARDDYRAQMKKGTASHFASSWDDPENSTDNYDVVDPNEKGNDEADFDDIPVNLQNIGKTQQNRLTQMQMMNNVLRKIGWM
;
A
#
# COMPACT_ATOMS: atom_id res chain seq x y z
N THR A 1 -11.65 1.69 -39.43
CA THR A 1 -10.32 2.34 -39.35
C THR A 1 -9.74 2.00 -38.01
N THR A 2 -8.86 1.00 -38.04
CA THR A 2 -8.34 0.27 -36.89
C THR A 2 -7.25 1.10 -36.23
N ILE A 3 -7.47 1.58 -35.02
CA ILE A 3 -6.39 2.07 -34.15
C ILE A 3 -5.99 0.85 -33.32
N GLN A 4 -4.95 0.16 -33.77
CA GLN A 4 -4.28 -0.86 -32.98
C GLN A 4 -3.67 -0.14 -31.77
N SER A 5 -4.07 -0.54 -30.58
CA SER A 5 -3.41 -0.18 -29.33
C SER A 5 -2.03 -0.82 -29.31
N GLU A 6 -1.03 -0.09 -29.78
CA GLU A 6 0.37 -0.41 -29.56
C GLU A 6 0.65 -0.26 -28.06
N ILE A 7 0.50 -1.36 -27.32
CA ILE A 7 1.19 -1.52 -26.05
C ILE A 7 2.65 -1.70 -26.45
N SER A 8 3.34 -0.58 -26.64
CA SER A 8 4.76 -0.58 -26.92
C SER A 8 5.43 -1.30 -25.76
N ASN A 9 6.13 -2.38 -26.09
CA ASN A 9 6.90 -3.15 -25.13
C ASN A 9 7.80 -2.18 -24.36
N VAL A 10 7.97 -2.32 -23.05
CA VAL A 10 8.86 -1.40 -22.30
C VAL A 10 10.26 -1.38 -22.94
N SER A 11 10.69 -2.50 -23.53
CA SER A 11 11.91 -2.57 -24.33
C SER A 11 11.87 -1.77 -25.64
N GLU A 12 10.72 -1.62 -26.30
CA GLU A 12 10.52 -0.81 -27.50
C GLU A 12 10.50 0.69 -27.15
N ILE A 13 9.82 1.08 -26.06
CA ILE A 13 9.87 2.46 -25.55
C ILE A 13 11.30 2.84 -25.18
N LEU A 14 12.02 1.94 -24.51
CA LEU A 14 13.42 2.14 -24.16
C LEU A 14 14.33 2.19 -25.40
N ALA A 15 14.04 1.41 -26.44
CA ALA A 15 14.77 1.45 -27.70
C ALA A 15 14.55 2.77 -28.44
N ASP A 16 13.32 3.30 -28.46
CA ASP A 16 13.01 4.62 -29.06
C ASP A 16 13.68 5.78 -28.30
N LEU A 17 13.83 5.66 -26.97
CA LEU A 17 14.61 6.59 -26.15
C LEU A 17 16.12 6.52 -26.44
N ASP A 18 16.63 5.35 -26.86
CA ASP A 18 18.04 5.13 -27.21
C ASP A 18 18.37 5.64 -28.64
N ILE A 19 17.36 5.81 -29.50
CA ILE A 19 17.51 6.24 -30.90
C ILE A 19 17.64 7.77 -31.04
N HIS A 20 17.21 8.54 -30.04
CA HIS A 20 17.45 9.98 -29.98
C HIS A 20 18.85 10.31 -29.43
N GLU A 21 19.88 9.79 -30.12
CA GLU A 21 21.27 10.19 -29.95
C GLU A 21 21.45 11.62 -30.52
N ASP A 22 20.88 12.62 -29.82
CA ASP A 22 21.00 14.02 -30.22
C ASP A 22 22.43 14.48 -30.00
N LYS A 23 23.11 14.73 -31.11
CA LYS A 23 24.54 15.00 -31.17
C LYS A 23 24.84 16.35 -30.53
N ARG A 24 25.33 16.29 -29.28
CA ARG A 24 26.39 17.12 -28.62
C ARG A 24 25.93 17.87 -27.36
N ARG A 25 26.43 17.44 -26.18
CA ARG A 25 27.57 18.02 -25.44
C ARG A 25 27.84 17.24 -24.12
N ASP A 26 28.94 16.50 -24.11
CA ASP A 26 30.03 16.53 -23.11
C ASP A 26 29.87 16.12 -21.63
N GLU A 27 28.86 15.35 -21.21
CA GLU A 27 29.07 14.37 -20.13
C GLU A 27 28.31 13.09 -20.48
N LYS A 28 29.04 12.00 -20.72
CA LYS A 28 28.41 10.71 -21.03
C LYS A 28 27.65 10.29 -19.77
N LEU A 29 26.32 10.43 -19.79
CA LEU A 29 25.45 9.96 -18.71
C LEU A 29 25.88 8.54 -18.32
N SER A 30 25.89 8.26 -17.02
CA SER A 30 26.30 6.94 -16.54
C SER A 30 25.39 5.86 -17.13
N LYS A 31 25.88 4.61 -17.17
CA LYS A 31 25.12 3.49 -17.72
C LYS A 31 23.73 3.42 -17.08
N ASN A 32 22.69 3.21 -17.89
CA ASN A 32 21.28 3.18 -17.49
C ASN A 32 20.69 4.55 -17.05
N MET A 33 21.31 5.67 -17.39
CA MET A 33 20.70 7.00 -17.22
C MET A 33 20.30 7.60 -18.56
N TYR A 34 19.06 8.11 -18.63
CA TYR A 34 18.42 8.65 -19.81
C TYR A 34 18.00 10.10 -19.55
N GLY A 35 18.53 11.04 -20.32
CA GLY A 35 18.21 12.47 -20.19
C GLY A 35 16.79 12.80 -20.60
N PHE A 36 16.23 13.89 -20.09
CA PHE A 36 14.96 14.40 -20.61
C PHE A 36 15.15 15.07 -21.98
N LEU A 37 14.03 15.29 -22.68
CA LEU A 37 14.02 16.08 -23.91
C LEU A 37 14.56 17.49 -23.66
N LYS A 38 15.17 18.09 -24.68
CA LYS A 38 15.84 19.39 -24.61
C LYS A 38 14.94 20.53 -24.09
N ASP A 39 13.65 20.47 -24.42
CA ASP A 39 12.67 21.49 -24.02
C ASP A 39 12.08 21.21 -22.62
N HIS A 40 12.53 20.16 -21.93
CA HIS A 40 12.06 19.83 -20.60
C HIS A 40 12.67 20.78 -19.56
N PRO A 41 11.88 21.38 -18.64
CA PRO A 41 12.39 22.31 -17.63
C PRO A 41 13.52 21.77 -16.75
N LEU A 42 13.62 20.45 -16.63
CA LEU A 42 14.64 19.76 -15.85
C LEU A 42 15.70 19.04 -16.71
N GLY A 43 15.73 19.27 -18.03
CA GLY A 43 16.60 18.55 -18.95
C GLY A 43 18.09 18.67 -18.65
N ASP A 44 18.52 19.83 -18.15
CA ASP A 44 19.92 20.07 -17.80
C ASP A 44 20.30 19.59 -16.39
N THR A 45 19.32 19.28 -15.53
CA THR A 45 19.55 19.01 -14.09
C THR A 45 19.21 17.59 -13.65
N HIS A 46 18.33 16.91 -14.37
CA HIS A 46 17.83 15.60 -14.00
C HIS A 46 17.89 14.62 -15.18
N ALA A 47 17.92 13.33 -14.84
CA ALA A 47 17.82 12.24 -15.80
C ALA A 47 17.08 11.07 -15.15
N LEU A 48 16.42 10.26 -15.97
CA LEU A 48 15.79 9.01 -15.54
C LEU A 48 16.87 7.95 -15.36
N ARG A 49 16.83 7.21 -14.25
CA ARG A 49 17.66 6.03 -14.04
C ARG A 49 16.81 4.78 -14.24
N LEU A 50 17.17 3.95 -15.21
CA LEU A 50 16.58 2.63 -15.36
C LEU A 50 17.21 1.68 -14.34
N ILE A 51 16.38 1.21 -13.41
CA ILE A 51 16.76 0.17 -12.47
C ILE A 51 16.39 -1.16 -13.12
N PRO A 52 17.32 -2.10 -13.29
CA PRO A 52 16.99 -3.43 -13.81
C PRO A 52 16.00 -4.12 -12.87
N GLU A 53 15.19 -5.03 -13.41
CA GLU A 53 14.31 -5.88 -12.60
C GLU A 53 15.12 -6.52 -11.47
N ASN A 54 14.62 -6.36 -10.25
CA ASN A 54 15.29 -6.82 -9.04
C ASN A 54 14.23 -7.26 -8.04
N ASP A 55 14.09 -8.57 -7.89
CA ASP A 55 13.11 -9.22 -7.01
C ASP A 55 13.33 -8.90 -5.51
N ASN A 56 14.46 -8.27 -5.16
CA ASN A 56 14.74 -7.81 -3.80
C ASN A 56 14.18 -6.42 -3.49
N ILE A 57 13.56 -5.74 -4.46
CA ILE A 57 12.95 -4.42 -4.28
C ILE A 57 11.44 -4.60 -4.29
N VAL A 58 10.79 -4.22 -3.19
CA VAL A 58 9.34 -4.24 -3.06
C VAL A 58 8.84 -2.80 -2.95
N ALA A 59 7.80 -2.47 -3.71
CA ALA A 59 7.12 -1.19 -3.57
C ALA A 59 6.37 -1.16 -2.24
N ASP A 60 6.65 -0.14 -1.42
CA ASP A 60 5.95 0.10 -0.17
C ASP A 60 4.93 1.24 -0.36
N PHE A 61 3.66 0.96 -0.10
CA PHE A 61 2.58 1.93 -0.24
C PHE A 61 2.40 2.68 1.08
N ILE A 62 2.84 3.93 1.11
CA ILE A 62 2.71 4.80 2.28
C ILE A 62 1.35 5.52 2.23
N GLY A 63 0.48 5.28 3.22
CA GLY A 63 -0.80 5.97 3.37
C GLY A 63 -1.98 5.02 3.56
N ALA A 64 -3.13 5.39 2.99
CA ALA A 64 -4.32 4.55 3.01
C ALA A 64 -4.06 3.21 2.30
N THR A 65 -4.63 2.13 2.84
CA THR A 65 -4.44 0.80 2.28
C THR A 65 -5.12 0.67 0.91
N LEU A 66 -4.51 -0.09 0.00
CA LEU A 66 -5.10 -0.34 -1.33
C LEU A 66 -6.44 -1.07 -1.20
N PRO A 67 -7.47 -0.75 -2.02
CA PRO A 67 -8.78 -1.38 -1.89
C PRO A 67 -8.73 -2.91 -2.04
N ARG A 68 -9.59 -3.59 -1.28
CA ARG A 68 -9.80 -5.05 -1.36
C ARG A 68 -10.43 -5.42 -2.70
N ARG A 69 -10.07 -6.61 -3.20
CA ARG A 69 -10.64 -7.14 -4.45
C ARG A 69 -12.00 -7.82 -4.22
N ASP A 70 -12.13 -8.51 -3.10
CA ASP A 70 -13.24 -9.39 -2.77
C ASP A 70 -14.40 -8.68 -2.06
N GLN A 71 -14.12 -7.55 -1.41
CA GLN A 71 -15.09 -6.78 -0.62
C GLN A 71 -14.96 -5.27 -0.84
N GLY A 72 -16.06 -4.54 -0.59
CA GLY A 72 -16.09 -3.08 -0.64
C GLY A 72 -16.52 -2.52 -1.99
N ASP A 73 -16.09 -1.29 -2.26
CA ASP A 73 -16.46 -0.57 -3.47
C ASP A 73 -15.65 -1.07 -4.68
N ARG A 74 -16.34 -1.79 -5.56
CA ARG A 74 -15.77 -2.33 -6.79
C ARG A 74 -15.33 -1.25 -7.77
N GLU A 75 -16.08 -0.15 -7.89
CA GLU A 75 -15.71 0.95 -8.80
C GLU A 75 -14.42 1.63 -8.29
N PHE A 76 -14.30 1.79 -6.98
CA PHE A 76 -13.08 2.31 -6.36
C PHE A 76 -11.88 1.36 -6.56
N TYR A 77 -12.08 0.05 -6.39
CA TYR A 77 -11.05 -0.94 -6.70
C TYR A 77 -10.59 -0.85 -8.16
N CYS A 78 -11.53 -0.86 -9.11
CA CYS A 78 -11.24 -0.82 -10.54
C CYS A 78 -10.50 0.47 -10.93
N SER A 79 -10.95 1.63 -10.47
CA SER A 79 -10.27 2.90 -10.72
C SER A 79 -8.86 2.94 -10.13
N THR A 80 -8.65 2.38 -8.93
CA THR A 80 -7.33 2.33 -8.30
C THR A 80 -6.36 1.43 -9.06
N MET A 81 -6.80 0.24 -9.47
CA MET A 81 -5.94 -0.68 -10.24
C MET A 81 -5.62 -0.13 -11.63
N LEU A 82 -6.57 0.55 -12.28
CA LEU A 82 -6.31 1.25 -13.54
C LEU A 82 -5.29 2.39 -13.33
N ALA A 83 -5.42 3.20 -12.29
CA ALA A 83 -4.48 4.27 -12.00
C ALA A 83 -3.04 3.77 -11.73
N LEU A 84 -2.88 2.55 -11.20
CA LEU A 84 -1.58 1.94 -10.95
C LEU A 84 -0.94 1.31 -12.20
N PHE A 85 -1.73 0.69 -13.07
CA PHE A 85 -1.22 -0.20 -14.12
C PHE A 85 -1.54 0.21 -15.56
N HIS A 86 -2.47 1.14 -15.74
CA HIS A 86 -2.74 1.78 -17.03
C HIS A 86 -1.86 3.03 -17.13
N PRO A 87 -1.13 3.29 -18.23
CA PRO A 87 -0.46 4.58 -18.40
C PRO A 87 -1.48 5.71 -18.58
N TRP A 88 -1.35 6.81 -17.84
CA TRP A 88 -2.28 7.96 -17.94
C TRP A 88 -1.59 9.29 -17.65
N ARG A 89 -2.18 10.36 -18.18
CA ARG A 89 -1.88 11.76 -17.82
C ARG A 89 -3.11 12.48 -17.30
N THR A 90 -4.28 12.04 -17.73
CA THR A 90 -5.59 12.56 -17.32
C THR A 90 -6.53 11.40 -17.02
N GLY A 91 -7.58 11.62 -16.22
CA GLY A 91 -8.56 10.57 -15.91
C GLY A 91 -9.28 10.01 -17.16
N LYS A 92 -9.34 10.79 -18.25
CA LYS A 92 -9.92 10.34 -19.53
C LYS A 92 -9.09 9.28 -20.24
N ASP A 93 -7.81 9.16 -19.90
CA ASP A 93 -6.94 8.11 -20.44
C ASP A 93 -7.28 6.75 -19.80
N LEU A 94 -7.85 6.75 -18.60
CA LEU A 94 -8.22 5.54 -17.87
C LEU A 94 -9.61 5.01 -18.24
N LYS A 95 -10.52 5.91 -18.62
CA LYS A 95 -11.94 5.61 -18.78
C LYS A 95 -12.64 6.67 -19.63
N LYS A 96 -13.56 6.23 -20.50
CA LYS A 96 -14.47 7.09 -21.25
C LYS A 96 -15.63 7.60 -20.39
N ASP A 97 -16.16 8.76 -20.74
CA ASP A 97 -17.27 9.39 -20.01
C ASP A 97 -18.55 8.52 -19.96
N SER A 98 -18.71 7.57 -20.89
CA SER A 98 -19.92 6.74 -21.02
C SER A 98 -19.84 5.34 -20.39
N GLU A 99 -18.66 4.89 -19.97
CA GLU A 99 -18.49 3.54 -19.40
C GLU A 99 -18.42 3.59 -17.86
N THR A 100 -18.44 2.45 -17.17
CA THR A 100 -18.16 2.35 -15.73
C THR A 100 -16.67 2.06 -15.48
N TRP A 101 -16.20 2.17 -14.24
CA TRP A 101 -14.81 1.78 -13.94
C TRP A 101 -14.61 0.28 -14.06
N ASP A 102 -15.61 -0.53 -13.69
CA ASP A 102 -15.57 -1.98 -13.89
C ASP A 102 -15.50 -2.35 -15.38
N ASP A 103 -16.25 -1.66 -16.26
CA ASP A 103 -16.18 -1.89 -17.71
C ASP A 103 -14.77 -1.60 -18.26
N ALA A 104 -14.20 -0.43 -17.92
CA ALA A 104 -12.86 -0.06 -18.36
C ALA A 104 -11.79 -1.03 -17.85
N PHE A 105 -11.93 -1.46 -16.59
CA PHE A 105 -11.06 -2.45 -15.97
C PHE A 105 -11.15 -3.81 -16.67
N ALA A 106 -12.36 -4.27 -17.01
CA ALA A 106 -12.56 -5.55 -17.67
C ALA A 106 -11.97 -5.60 -19.09
N VAL A 107 -11.94 -4.46 -19.78
CA VAL A 107 -11.39 -4.34 -21.15
C VAL A 107 -9.87 -4.16 -21.16
N TYR A 108 -9.29 -3.54 -20.12
CA TYR A 108 -7.86 -3.26 -20.10
C TYR A 108 -7.02 -4.55 -20.06
N PRO A 109 -6.05 -4.73 -20.97
CA PRO A 109 -5.26 -5.96 -21.07
C PRO A 109 -4.12 -5.99 -20.05
N PHE A 110 -4.46 -6.21 -18.77
CA PHE A 110 -3.45 -6.38 -17.71
C PHE A 110 -2.50 -7.55 -18.02
N THR A 111 -1.20 -7.32 -17.83
CA THR A 111 -0.18 -8.35 -17.96
C THR A 111 -0.32 -9.39 -16.85
N ASN A 112 0.24 -10.59 -17.05
CA ASN A 112 0.20 -11.65 -16.02
C ASN A 112 0.90 -11.19 -14.73
N PHE A 113 2.01 -10.47 -14.85
CA PHE A 113 2.71 -9.88 -13.71
C PHE A 113 1.84 -8.88 -12.95
N GLN A 114 1.13 -8.00 -13.65
CA GLN A 114 0.20 -7.05 -13.01
C GLN A 114 -0.94 -7.78 -12.29
N LYS A 115 -1.48 -8.86 -12.87
CA LYS A 115 -2.51 -9.69 -12.22
C LYS A 115 -1.99 -10.39 -10.96
N GLU A 116 -0.74 -10.86 -10.99
CA GLU A 116 -0.08 -11.43 -9.83
C GLU A 116 0.10 -10.39 -8.72
N LEU A 117 0.56 -9.18 -9.05
CA LEU A 117 0.61 -8.07 -8.09
C LEU A 117 -0.76 -7.75 -7.50
N MET A 118 -1.81 -7.67 -8.32
CA MET A 118 -3.18 -7.44 -7.86
C MET A 118 -3.66 -8.54 -6.89
N ASN A 119 -3.27 -9.79 -7.10
CA ASN A 119 -3.57 -10.88 -6.16
C ASN A 119 -2.76 -10.71 -4.86
N ASN A 120 -1.49 -10.34 -4.97
CA ASN A 120 -0.62 -10.14 -3.80
C ASN A 120 -1.10 -8.99 -2.91
N PHE A 121 -1.70 -7.93 -3.49
CA PHE A 121 -2.32 -6.85 -2.72
C PHE A 121 -3.45 -7.36 -1.81
N ASN A 122 -4.13 -8.46 -2.17
CA ASN A 122 -5.19 -9.05 -1.36
C ASN A 122 -4.67 -9.85 -0.15
N ILE A 123 -3.42 -10.33 -0.18
CA ILE A 123 -2.84 -11.18 0.86
C ILE A 123 -2.85 -10.48 2.23
N HIS A 124 -2.56 -9.17 2.26
CA HIS A 124 -2.60 -8.40 3.50
C HIS A 124 -3.96 -8.54 4.21
N TYR A 125 -5.05 -8.51 3.44
CA TYR A 125 -6.40 -8.62 3.96
C TYR A 125 -6.76 -10.04 4.36
N GLU A 126 -6.34 -11.05 3.60
CA GLU A 126 -6.50 -12.45 3.97
C GLU A 126 -5.82 -12.76 5.31
N CYS A 127 -4.64 -12.18 5.57
CA CYS A 127 -3.96 -12.31 6.85
C CYS A 127 -4.70 -11.60 8.00
N LEU A 128 -5.25 -10.41 7.74
CA LEU A 128 -6.04 -9.68 8.73
C LEU A 128 -7.32 -10.45 9.10
N ASP A 129 -8.05 -10.93 8.09
CA ASP A 129 -9.27 -11.71 8.27
C ASP A 129 -8.96 -13.01 9.03
N ALA A 130 -7.90 -13.74 8.67
CA ALA A 130 -7.49 -14.95 9.38
C ALA A 130 -7.13 -14.69 10.85
N ARG A 131 -6.45 -13.57 11.15
CA ARG A 131 -6.13 -13.15 12.51
C ARG A 131 -7.39 -12.84 13.31
N ASP A 132 -8.32 -12.11 12.71
CA ASP A 132 -9.53 -11.66 13.40
C ASP A 132 -10.54 -12.80 13.57
N ASP A 133 -10.61 -13.74 12.61
CA ASP A 133 -11.33 -15.01 12.74
C ASP A 133 -10.75 -15.87 13.88
N TYR A 134 -9.43 -15.99 13.98
CA TYR A 134 -8.77 -16.70 15.08
C TYR A 134 -9.13 -16.06 16.43
N ARG A 135 -9.03 -14.73 16.54
CA ARG A 135 -9.41 -13.99 17.75
C ARG A 135 -10.89 -14.19 18.10
N ALA A 136 -11.78 -14.18 17.11
CA ALA A 136 -13.20 -14.43 17.32
C ALA A 136 -13.46 -15.86 17.82
N GLN A 137 -12.74 -16.86 17.31
CA GLN A 137 -12.81 -18.25 17.79
C GLN A 137 -12.27 -18.40 19.22
N MET A 138 -11.20 -17.69 19.58
CA MET A 138 -10.68 -17.67 20.95
C MET A 138 -11.71 -17.07 21.92
N LYS A 139 -12.33 -15.95 21.56
CA LYS A 139 -13.37 -15.30 22.38
C LYS A 139 -14.65 -16.14 22.54
N LYS A 140 -14.98 -16.96 21.54
CA LYS A 140 -16.12 -17.90 21.58
C LYS A 140 -15.85 -19.16 22.42
N GLY A 141 -14.66 -19.30 23.02
CA GLY A 141 -14.29 -20.42 23.89
C GLY A 141 -14.08 -21.76 23.15
N THR A 142 -14.08 -21.73 21.81
CA THR A 142 -13.98 -22.94 20.97
C THR A 142 -12.56 -23.50 20.87
N ALA A 143 -11.54 -22.76 21.31
CA ALA A 143 -10.13 -23.12 21.16
C ALA A 143 -9.48 -23.62 22.47
N SER A 144 -10.24 -24.28 23.35
CA SER A 144 -9.75 -24.90 24.59
C SER A 144 -8.64 -25.96 24.41
N HIS A 145 -8.20 -26.25 23.18
CA HIS A 145 -7.20 -27.28 22.87
C HIS A 145 -5.85 -26.76 22.37
N PHE A 146 -5.67 -25.44 22.18
CA PHE A 146 -4.41 -24.88 21.69
C PHE A 146 -4.01 -23.60 22.43
N ALA A 147 -4.10 -23.61 23.77
CA ALA A 147 -3.51 -22.55 24.57
C ALA A 147 -1.99 -22.73 24.59
N SER A 148 -1.28 -22.03 23.69
CA SER A 148 0.16 -21.82 23.84
C SER A 148 0.41 -21.16 25.19
N SER A 149 1.35 -21.70 25.97
CA SER A 149 1.74 -21.22 27.31
C SER A 149 2.27 -19.77 27.35
N TRP A 150 2.26 -19.06 26.23
CA TRP A 150 2.73 -17.68 26.06
C TRP A 150 1.60 -16.66 25.83
N ASP A 151 0.37 -17.12 25.58
CA ASP A 151 -0.78 -16.24 25.44
C ASP A 151 -1.42 -16.02 26.81
N ASP A 152 -1.16 -14.84 27.38
CA ASP A 152 -1.96 -14.31 28.47
C ASP A 152 -3.25 -13.72 27.87
N PRO A 153 -4.42 -14.37 28.07
CA PRO A 153 -5.69 -13.92 27.48
C PRO A 153 -6.15 -12.56 28.00
N GLU A 154 -5.51 -12.01 29.05
CA GLU A 154 -5.87 -10.72 29.62
C GLU A 154 -5.07 -9.54 29.02
N ASN A 155 -4.07 -9.77 28.16
CA ASN A 155 -3.14 -8.70 27.73
C ASN A 155 -2.85 -8.60 26.22
N SER A 156 -3.57 -9.32 25.35
CA SER A 156 -3.41 -9.17 23.90
C SER A 156 -4.25 -8.02 23.36
N THR A 157 -3.78 -6.79 23.56
CA THR A 157 -4.32 -5.58 22.90
C THR A 157 -3.23 -4.86 22.12
N ASP A 158 -2.67 -5.55 21.13
CA ASP A 158 -1.99 -4.88 20.02
C ASP A 158 -3.05 -4.44 19.01
N ASN A 159 -3.72 -3.35 19.38
CA ASN A 159 -4.68 -2.64 18.55
C ASN A 159 -3.93 -1.54 17.79
N TYR A 160 -3.36 -1.92 16.64
CA TYR A 160 -3.06 -0.94 15.60
C TYR A 160 -4.41 -0.67 14.92
N ASP A 161 -5.15 0.32 15.41
CA ASP A 161 -6.37 0.79 14.76
C ASP A 161 -5.97 1.44 13.44
N VAL A 162 -5.81 0.62 12.39
CA VAL A 162 -5.89 1.09 11.01
C VAL A 162 -7.37 1.13 10.70
N VAL A 163 -7.91 2.34 10.64
CA VAL A 163 -9.31 2.62 10.29
C VAL A 163 -9.63 1.90 8.98
N ASP A 164 -10.59 0.97 9.01
CA ASP A 164 -11.14 0.32 7.82
C ASP A 164 -11.90 1.41 7.02
N PRO A 165 -11.47 1.78 5.81
CA PRO A 165 -12.14 2.81 5.01
C PRO A 165 -13.58 2.42 4.62
N ASN A 166 -13.98 1.17 4.84
CA ASN A 166 -15.23 0.60 4.37
C ASN A 166 -16.28 0.41 5.50
N GLU A 167 -15.96 0.82 6.73
CA GLU A 167 -16.94 0.87 7.81
C GLU A 167 -17.83 2.11 7.60
N LYS A 168 -19.11 1.89 7.26
CA LYS A 168 -20.13 2.95 7.15
C LYS A 168 -20.44 3.55 8.53
N GLY A 169 -19.52 4.36 9.03
CA GLY A 169 -19.73 5.32 10.10
C GLY A 169 -20.25 6.63 9.52
N ASN A 170 -21.14 7.28 10.25
CA ASN A 170 -21.84 8.50 9.83
C ASN A 170 -20.89 9.61 9.35
N ASP A 171 -21.37 10.35 8.35
CA ASP A 171 -20.77 11.57 7.82
C ASP A 171 -20.41 12.58 8.92
N GLU A 172 -19.34 13.36 8.67
CA GLU A 172 -18.74 14.43 9.49
C GLU A 172 -17.52 14.00 10.35
N ALA A 173 -16.38 13.77 9.71
CA ALA A 173 -15.08 13.97 10.33
C ALA A 173 -14.44 15.23 9.72
N ASP A 174 -14.67 16.35 10.39
CA ASP A 174 -14.01 17.63 10.14
C ASP A 174 -12.50 17.45 10.40
N PHE A 175 -11.65 17.83 9.44
CA PHE A 175 -10.20 17.57 9.48
C PHE A 175 -9.44 18.41 10.54
N ASP A 176 -10.15 19.21 11.34
CA ASP A 176 -9.58 20.10 12.36
C ASP A 176 -9.61 19.54 13.80
N ASP A 177 -10.24 18.39 14.05
CA ASP A 177 -10.26 17.76 15.38
C ASP A 177 -9.13 16.73 15.57
N ILE A 178 -7.89 17.19 15.52
CA ILE A 178 -6.81 16.51 16.27
C ILE A 178 -6.90 17.04 17.71
N PRO A 179 -7.42 16.28 18.69
CA PRO A 179 -7.40 16.76 20.06
C PRO A 179 -5.96 16.76 20.54
N VAL A 180 -5.37 17.96 20.60
CA VAL A 180 -4.15 18.28 21.37
C VAL A 180 -4.50 18.14 22.85
N ASN A 181 -4.76 16.92 23.30
CA ASN A 181 -4.87 16.64 24.71
C ASN A 181 -4.28 15.26 25.03
N LEU A 182 -2.99 15.30 25.34
CA LEU A 182 -2.17 14.18 25.81
C LEU A 182 -2.52 13.72 27.24
N GLN A 183 -3.58 14.24 27.89
CA GLN A 183 -3.88 13.94 29.30
C GLN A 183 -4.87 12.79 29.52
N ASN A 184 -5.50 12.27 28.47
CA ASN A 184 -6.33 11.07 28.61
C ASN A 184 -5.48 9.82 28.38
N ILE A 185 -4.71 9.44 29.40
CA ILE A 185 -4.05 8.12 29.45
C ILE A 185 -5.14 7.06 29.28
N GLY A 186 -5.17 6.41 28.10
CA GLY A 186 -6.11 5.35 27.83
C GLY A 186 -5.97 4.19 28.83
N LYS A 187 -7.05 3.45 29.06
CA LYS A 187 -7.07 2.32 30.02
C LYS A 187 -5.90 1.35 29.79
N THR A 188 -5.52 1.13 28.53
CA THR A 188 -4.37 0.32 28.12
C THR A 188 -3.03 0.89 28.60
N GLN A 189 -2.80 2.20 28.41
CA GLN A 189 -1.59 2.87 28.87
C GLN A 189 -1.50 2.88 30.40
N GLN A 190 -2.65 2.99 31.08
CA GLN A 190 -2.73 2.94 32.54
C GLN A 190 -2.40 1.53 33.09
N ASN A 191 -2.89 0.48 32.42
CA ASN A 191 -2.53 -0.90 32.73
C ASN A 191 -1.04 -1.16 32.52
N ARG A 192 -0.46 -0.68 31.41
CA ARG A 192 0.97 -0.81 31.12
C ARG A 192 1.84 -0.12 32.17
N LEU A 193 1.47 1.10 32.59
CA LEU A 193 2.17 1.81 33.66
C LEU A 193 2.11 1.06 34.99
N THR A 194 0.96 0.45 35.30
CA THR A 194 0.75 -0.32 36.52
C THR A 194 1.60 -1.61 36.52
N GLN A 195 1.66 -2.31 35.39
CA GLN A 195 2.54 -3.47 35.21
C GLN A 195 4.02 -3.10 35.33
N MET A 196 4.45 -1.99 34.73
CA MET A 196 5.83 -1.49 34.85
C MET A 196 6.17 -1.13 36.30
N GLN A 197 5.24 -0.52 37.04
CA GLN A 197 5.42 -0.24 38.47
C GLN A 197 5.50 -1.52 39.31
N MET A 198 4.67 -2.52 39.05
CA MET A 198 4.76 -3.83 39.71
C MET A 198 6.12 -4.48 39.47
N MET A 199 6.57 -4.54 38.22
CA MET A 199 7.86 -5.14 37.86
C MET A 199 9.03 -4.41 38.56
N ASN A 200 9.01 -3.08 38.56
CA ASN A 200 10.00 -2.27 39.29
C ASN A 200 10.06 -2.61 40.79
N ASN A 201 8.90 -2.76 41.43
CA ASN A 201 8.82 -3.11 42.84
C ASN A 201 9.36 -4.52 43.13
N VAL A 202 9.12 -5.48 42.22
CA VAL A 202 9.68 -6.84 42.32
C VAL A 202 11.19 -6.78 42.21
N LEU A 203 11.72 -6.13 41.18
CA LEU A 203 13.17 -6.00 40.94
C LEU A 203 13.90 -5.35 42.12
N ARG A 204 13.31 -4.31 42.74
CA ARG A 204 13.87 -3.68 43.94
C ARG A 204 13.84 -4.61 45.17
N LYS A 205 12.78 -5.42 45.32
CA LYS A 205 12.65 -6.35 46.46
C LYS A 205 13.62 -7.52 46.38
N ILE A 206 13.97 -7.97 45.17
CA ILE A 206 14.95 -9.05 44.95
C ILE A 206 16.38 -8.54 44.81
N GLY A 207 16.61 -7.24 45.02
CA GLY A 207 17.95 -6.63 45.04
C GLY A 207 18.60 -6.43 43.67
N TRP A 208 17.80 -6.42 42.60
CA TRP A 208 18.28 -6.12 41.23
C TRP A 208 18.41 -4.60 40.96
N MET A 209 17.79 -3.77 41.80
CA MET A 209 17.88 -2.31 41.83
C MET A 209 17.94 -1.84 43.28
#